data_AF-A0A930F0H1-F1
#
_entry.id   AF-A0A930F0H1-F1
#
_cell.length_a   1.000
_cell.length_b   1.000
_cell.length_c   1.000
_cell.angle_alpha   90.00
_cell.angle_beta   90.00
_cell.angle_gamma   90.00
#
_symmetry.space_group_name_H-M   'P 1'
#
loop_
_entity.id
_entity.type
_entity.pdbx_description
1 polymer ?
#
loop_
_entity_poly.entity_id
_entity_poly.type
_entity_poly.pdbx_seq_one_letter_code
_entity_poly.pdbx_strand_id
1 'polypeptide(L)' 'PEELIANGAIEGAENIPLGEVENHADEIAKLDGNVIFFCRSGNRSGKATEAFKQRGFTNVYNGGGYEELSKLL' A
#
# COMPACT_ATOMS: atom_id res chain seq x y z
N PRO A 1 -4.15 2.48 7.73
CA PRO A 1 -5.61 2.37 7.59
C PRO A 1 -6.30 1.63 8.75
N GLU A 2 -7.40 2.18 9.28
CA GLU A 2 -8.41 1.51 10.12
C GLU A 2 -8.82 0.11 9.61
N GLU A 3 -8.61 -0.15 8.32
CA GLU A 3 -8.97 -1.37 7.62
C GLU A 3 -8.24 -2.61 8.13
N LEU A 4 -6.97 -2.48 8.56
CA LEU A 4 -6.23 -3.59 9.18
C LEU A 4 -6.82 -3.97 10.54
N ILE A 5 -7.49 -3.02 11.20
CA ILE A 5 -8.15 -3.21 12.49
C ILE A 5 -9.61 -3.68 12.29
N ALA A 6 -10.29 -3.15 11.28
CA ALA A 6 -11.73 -3.35 11.06
C ALA A 6 -12.07 -4.52 10.14
N ASN A 7 -11.25 -4.82 9.14
CA ASN A 7 -11.54 -5.86 8.13
C ASN A 7 -10.60 -7.08 8.24
N GLY A 8 -9.61 -7.03 9.13
CA GLY A 8 -8.55 -8.02 9.28
C GLY A 8 -7.20 -7.56 8.73
N ALA A 9 -6.13 -8.21 9.16
CA ALA A 9 -4.78 -7.90 8.73
C ALA A 9 -4.31 -8.88 7.63
N ILE A 10 -3.78 -8.35 6.53
CA ILE A 10 -2.96 -9.13 5.60
C ILE A 10 -1.61 -9.35 6.28
N GLU A 11 -1.13 -10.59 6.30
CA GLU A 11 0.16 -10.91 6.91
C GLU A 11 1.29 -10.09 6.25
N GLY A 12 2.14 -9.47 7.08
CA GLY A 12 3.21 -8.59 6.61
C GLY A 12 2.75 -7.20 6.13
N ALA A 13 1.45 -6.87 6.18
CA ALA A 13 0.97 -5.54 5.83
C ALA A 13 1.17 -4.52 6.96
N GLU A 14 1.71 -3.36 6.61
CA GLU A 14 1.91 -2.25 7.53
C GLU A 14 0.82 -1.17 7.41
N ASN A 15 0.48 -0.58 8.55
CA ASN A 15 -0.55 0.44 8.65
C ASN A 15 0.04 1.84 8.45
N ILE A 16 0.05 2.33 7.21
CA ILE A 16 0.53 3.68 6.91
C ILE A 16 -0.62 4.54 6.33
N PRO A 17 -1.01 5.66 6.97
CA PRO A 17 -1.99 6.60 6.42
C PRO A 17 -1.51 7.24 5.10
N LEU A 18 -2.43 7.50 4.16
CA LEU A 18 -2.08 8.12 2.87
C LEU A 18 -1.39 9.49 3.03
N GLY A 19 -1.75 10.28 4.05
CA GLY A 19 -1.11 11.57 4.30
C GLY A 19 0.32 11.48 4.83
N GLU A 20 0.73 10.29 5.29
CA GLU A 20 2.03 10.03 5.89
C GLU A 20 2.91 9.13 5.01
N VAL A 21 2.33 8.42 4.04
CA VAL A 21 3.04 7.40 3.24
C VAL A 21 4.30 7.91 2.56
N GLU A 22 4.29 9.14 2.07
CA GLU A 22 5.45 9.77 1.43
C GLU A 22 6.61 10.05 2.39
N ASN A 23 6.33 10.15 3.71
CA ASN A 23 7.35 10.30 4.75
C ASN A 23 8.08 8.97 5.03
N HIS A 24 7.44 7.83 4.70
CA HIS A 24 8.02 6.50 4.82
C HIS A 24 8.76 6.05 3.54
N ALA A 25 9.00 6.96 2.58
CA ALA A 25 9.59 6.60 1.29
C ALA A 25 10.96 5.91 1.44
N ASP A 26 11.79 6.35 2.39
CA ASP A 26 13.12 5.75 2.64
C ASP A 26 13.04 4.34 3.26
N GLU A 27 11.98 4.05 4.02
CA GLU A 27 11.71 2.72 4.56
C GLU A 27 11.20 1.80 3.46
N ILE A 28 10.24 2.29 2.67
CA ILE A 28 9.66 1.57 1.53
C ILE A 28 10.71 1.26 0.47
N ALA A 29 11.67 2.15 0.23
CA ALA A 29 12.76 1.94 -0.71
C ALA A 29 13.72 0.80 -0.32
N LYS A 30 13.74 0.40 0.96
CA LYS A 30 14.58 -0.68 1.47
C LYS A 30 13.86 -2.03 1.48
N LEU A 31 12.56 -2.06 1.16
CA LEU A 31 11.81 -3.31 1.07
C LEU A 31 12.28 -4.11 -0.15
N ASP A 32 12.54 -5.40 0.08
CA ASP A 32 12.87 -6.32 -1.00
C ASP A 32 11.62 -6.70 -1.80
N GLY A 33 11.77 -6.80 -3.12
CA GLY A 33 10.70 -7.26 -4.02
C GLY A 33 9.67 -6.19 -4.35
N ASN A 34 8.43 -6.64 -4.60
CA ASN A 34 7.33 -5.77 -5.03
C ASN A 34 6.56 -5.22 -3.84
N VAL A 35 6.41 -3.90 -3.78
CA VAL A 35 5.61 -3.19 -2.78
C VAL A 35 4.19 -3.03 -3.30
N ILE A 36 3.22 -3.58 -2.56
CA ILE A 36 1.80 -3.50 -2.89
C ILE A 36 1.12 -2.53 -1.94
N PHE A 37 0.60 -1.42 -2.47
CA PHE A 37 -0.29 -0.54 -1.72
C PHE A 37 -1.74 -1.04 -1.87
N PHE A 38 -2.49 -1.09 -0.77
CA PHE A 38 -3.92 -1.37 -0.80
C PHE A 38 -4.68 -0.45 0.15
N CYS A 39 -5.98 -0.33 -0.06
CA CYS A 39 -6.89 0.33 0.87
C CYS A 39 -8.29 -0.27 0.74
N ARG A 40 -9.31 0.34 1.36
CA ARG A 40 -10.66 -0.24 1.46
C ARG A 40 -11.28 -0.48 0.09
N SER A 41 -11.07 0.47 -0.83
CA SER A 41 -11.73 0.50 -2.13
C SER A 41 -10.78 0.84 -3.29
N GLY A 42 -9.46 0.73 -3.10
CA GLY A 42 -8.45 1.02 -4.13
C GLY A 42 -8.11 2.49 -4.42
N ASN A 43 -8.95 3.45 -4.02
CA ASN A 43 -8.70 4.87 -4.37
C ASN A 43 -7.45 5.47 -3.71
N ARG A 44 -7.18 5.15 -2.44
CA ARG A 44 -6.03 5.70 -1.71
C ARG A 44 -4.72 5.04 -2.14
N SER A 45 -4.75 3.72 -2.34
CA SER A 45 -3.60 2.97 -2.84
C SER A 45 -3.22 3.36 -4.26
N GLY A 46 -4.19 3.72 -5.11
CA GLY A 46 -3.91 4.31 -6.43
C GLY A 46 -3.09 5.60 -6.32
N LYS A 47 -3.53 6.54 -5.47
CA LYS A 47 -2.80 7.80 -5.22
C LYS A 47 -1.38 7.56 -4.69
N ALA A 48 -1.22 6.65 -3.72
CA ALA A 48 0.10 6.31 -3.19
C ALA A 48 1.00 5.71 -4.29
N THR A 49 0.47 4.77 -5.08
CA THR A 49 1.22 4.15 -6.17
C THR A 49 1.69 5.18 -7.20
N GLU A 50 0.81 6.11 -7.61
CA GLU A 50 1.16 7.18 -8.53
C GLU A 50 2.22 8.11 -7.97
N ALA A 51 2.10 8.53 -6.70
CA ALA A 51 3.07 9.39 -6.04
C ALA A 51 4.47 8.74 -6.00
N PHE A 52 4.54 7.44 -5.67
CA PHE A 52 5.81 6.72 -5.61
C PHE A 52 6.40 6.49 -7.01
N LYS A 53 5.57 6.17 -8.02
CA LYS A 53 6.04 6.08 -9.42
C LYS A 53 6.62 7.40 -9.92
N GLN A 54 5.99 8.54 -9.59
CA GLN A 54 6.51 9.87 -9.94
C GLN A 54 7.85 10.18 -9.27
N ARG A 55 8.12 9.57 -8.10
CA ARG A 55 9.41 9.63 -7.41
C ARG A 55 10.45 8.63 -7.93
N GLY A 56 10.11 7.83 -8.94
CA GLY A 56 11.04 6.90 -9.60
C GLY A 56 11.01 5.47 -9.07
N PHE A 57 10.08 5.12 -8.17
CA PHE A 57 9.91 3.73 -7.72
C PHE A 57 9.36 2.88 -8.87
N THR A 58 10.03 1.76 -9.16
CA THR A 58 9.67 0.85 -10.25
C THR A 58 8.95 -0.41 -9.77
N ASN A 59 9.07 -0.72 -8.47
CA ASN A 59 8.55 -1.92 -7.83
C ASN A 59 7.29 -1.67 -6.99
N VAL A 60 6.55 -0.59 -7.25
CA VAL A 60 5.31 -0.24 -6.52
C VAL A 60 4.06 -0.51 -7.36
N TYR A 61 3.04 -1.12 -6.75
CA TYR A 61 1.81 -1.52 -7.42
C TYR A 61 0.56 -1.21 -6.59
N ASN A 62 -0.53 -0.90 -7.29
CA ASN A 62 -1.84 -0.74 -6.66
C ASN A 62 -2.53 -2.11 -6.57
N GLY A 63 -2.64 -2.64 -5.35
CA GLY A 63 -3.35 -3.88 -5.05
C GLY A 63 -4.87 -3.73 -4.95
N GLY A 64 -5.40 -2.51 -5.11
CA GLY A 64 -6.85 -2.27 -5.13
C GLY A 64 -7.51 -2.29 -3.74
N GLY A 65 -8.72 -2.83 -3.69
CA GLY A 65 -9.53 -2.94 -2.48
C GLY A 65 -9.06 -4.08 -1.57
N TYR A 66 -9.13 -3.89 -0.25
CA TYR A 66 -8.79 -4.91 0.74
C TYR A 66 -9.55 -6.21 0.50
N GLU A 67 -10.85 -6.14 0.22
CA GLU A 67 -11.69 -7.33 0.04
C GLU A 67 -11.28 -8.18 -1.18
N GLU A 68 -10.77 -7.54 -2.24
CA GLU A 68 -10.29 -8.24 -3.43
C GLU A 68 -8.89 -8.79 -3.19
N LEU A 69 -8.00 -7.97 -2.62
CA LEU A 69 -6.61 -8.36 -2.37
C LEU A 69 -6.51 -9.51 -1.35
N SER A 70 -7.29 -9.46 -0.26
CA SER A 70 -7.31 -10.49 0.79
C SER A 70 -7.81 -11.85 0.31
N LYS A 71 -8.49 -11.94 -0.84
CA LYS A 71 -8.90 -13.22 -1.44
C LYS A 71 -7.81 -13.82 -2.35
N LEU A 72 -6.84 -13.02 -2.76
CA LEU A 72 -5.75 -13.41 -3.67
C LEU A 72 -4.48 -13.84 -2.94
N LEU A 73 -4.36 -13.50 -1.66
CA LEU A 73 -3.25 -13.81 -0.76
C LEU A 73 -3.69 -14.86 0.25
#